data_AF-A0A656G8E0-F1
#
_entry.id   AF-A0A656G8E0-F1
#
_cell.length_a   1.000
_cell.length_b   1.000
_cell.length_c   1.000
_cell.angle_alpha   90.00
_cell.angle_beta   90.00
_cell.angle_gamma   90.00
#
_symmetry.space_group_name_H-M   'P 1'
#
loop_
_entity.id
_entity.type
_entity.pdbx_description
1 polymer ?
#
loop_
_entity_poly.entity_id
_entity_poly.type
_entity_poly.pdbx_seq_one_letter_code
_entity_poly.pdbx_strand_id
1 'polypeptide(L)'
;MGDAGGATIINFMALGALRPDGSVDDEKMATLLADPKLTEKALAANALVNPNAAREKPEEEAVPNDGPEGCTHPNMMEKLATYIADEMNNNIHHSSVLKMNKLLNYDVAEETRKKMDLPWYAQIGNTSPQAIGASNVAAAMILWTERVGQGRDWDHKPKIHAKFGRYRHRQGKYDYYYDIWSNIHYGYVGMAGGLSESVLLDGAGVEQIVSDQLRRWGEQIFEAKEDQRLKGPHATEGVEGMRAWDDVPDRISISIGVKLFYENPNGGVTARMIMDKVLAVTPSEWRDGASVHVCEKY
;
A
#
# COMPACT_ATOMS: atom_id res chain seq x y z
N MET A 1 -35.47 1.96 -44.25
CA MET A 1 -34.94 2.44 -42.96
C MET A 1 -33.43 2.39 -43.06
N GLY A 2 -32.76 3.52 -42.85
CA GLY A 2 -31.41 3.79 -43.34
C GLY A 2 -30.30 3.00 -42.65
N ASP A 3 -29.30 2.66 -43.46
CA ASP A 3 -28.01 2.11 -43.06
C ASP A 3 -27.24 3.14 -42.21
N ALA A 4 -27.03 2.86 -40.94
CA ALA A 4 -26.12 3.64 -40.11
C ALA A 4 -24.70 3.16 -40.40
N GLY A 5 -24.11 3.68 -41.48
CA GLY A 5 -22.75 3.40 -41.90
C GLY A 5 -21.76 3.57 -40.74
N GLY A 6 -20.85 2.60 -40.61
CA GLY A 6 -19.83 2.60 -39.57
C GLY A 6 -19.04 3.91 -39.54
N ALA A 7 -19.25 4.71 -38.50
CA ALA A 7 -18.50 5.94 -38.32
C ALA A 7 -17.02 5.61 -38.13
N THR A 8 -16.17 6.15 -39.01
CA THR A 8 -14.71 6.04 -38.85
C THR A 8 -14.27 6.94 -37.70
N ILE A 9 -13.74 6.35 -36.63
CA ILE A 9 -13.28 7.10 -35.45
C ILE A 9 -11.78 7.35 -35.60
N ILE A 10 -11.36 8.61 -35.49
CA ILE A 10 -9.97 9.05 -35.63
C ILE A 10 -9.45 9.54 -34.28
N ASN A 11 -8.31 9.00 -33.84
CA ASN A 11 -7.58 9.46 -32.66
C ASN A 11 -6.72 10.68 -33.00
N PHE A 12 -7.26 11.87 -32.78
CA PHE A 12 -6.53 13.13 -33.00
C PHE A 12 -5.33 13.34 -32.06
N MET A 13 -5.23 12.58 -30.97
CA MET A 13 -4.02 12.57 -30.12
C MET A 13 -2.85 11.94 -30.86
N ALA A 14 -3.09 10.81 -31.55
CA ALA A 14 -2.08 10.16 -32.39
C ALA A 14 -1.66 11.03 -33.59
N LEU A 15 -2.49 12.01 -33.96
CA LEU A 15 -2.19 13.01 -34.99
C LEU A 15 -1.55 14.29 -34.43
N GLY A 16 -1.25 14.35 -33.13
CA GLY A 16 -0.54 15.47 -32.49
C GLY A 16 -1.39 16.75 -32.32
N ALA A 17 -2.72 16.63 -32.35
CA ALA A 17 -3.65 17.74 -32.13
C ALA A 17 -3.90 18.03 -30.63
N LEU A 18 -3.32 17.22 -29.74
CA LEU A 18 -3.36 17.39 -28.30
C LEU A 18 -1.93 17.64 -27.80
N ARG A 19 -1.77 18.63 -26.94
CA ARG A 19 -0.51 18.96 -26.27
C ARG A 19 -0.26 17.98 -25.11
N PRO A 20 1.00 17.86 -24.63
CA PRO A 20 1.33 16.98 -23.49
C PRO A 20 0.59 17.31 -22.18
N ASP A 21 0.08 18.54 -22.04
CA ASP A 21 -0.73 19.00 -20.90
C ASP A 21 -2.23 18.67 -21.03
N GLY A 22 -2.63 17.97 -22.11
CA GLY A 22 -4.00 17.59 -22.39
C GLY A 22 -4.85 18.68 -23.08
N SER A 23 -4.29 19.86 -23.35
CA SER A 23 -4.98 20.92 -24.09
C SER A 23 -5.02 20.63 -25.60
N VAL A 24 -6.07 21.10 -26.27
CA VAL A 24 -6.20 20.98 -27.73
C VAL A 24 -5.35 22.06 -28.41
N ASP A 25 -4.61 21.65 -29.45
CA ASP A 25 -3.93 22.55 -30.36
C ASP A 25 -4.91 22.97 -31.47
N ASP A 26 -5.63 24.07 -31.25
CA ASP A 26 -6.74 24.51 -32.10
C ASP A 26 -6.34 24.74 -33.56
N GLU A 27 -5.12 25.22 -33.82
CA GLU A 27 -4.60 25.46 -35.18
C GLU A 27 -4.34 24.13 -35.91
N LYS A 28 -3.73 23.16 -35.22
CA LYS A 28 -3.52 21.82 -35.79
C LYS A 28 -4.83 21.07 -35.96
N MET A 29 -5.75 21.19 -35.00
CA MET A 29 -7.07 20.56 -35.08
C MET A 29 -7.85 21.09 -36.28
N ALA A 30 -7.88 22.42 -36.47
CA ALA A 30 -8.52 23.04 -37.63
C ALA A 30 -7.89 22.59 -38.95
N THR A 31 -6.56 22.48 -39.01
CA THR A 31 -5.83 22.00 -40.18
C THR A 31 -6.16 20.54 -40.52
N LEU A 32 -6.23 19.67 -39.50
CA LEU A 32 -6.60 18.27 -39.68
C LEU A 32 -8.06 18.11 -40.15
N LEU A 33 -8.98 18.86 -39.55
CA LEU A 33 -10.41 18.82 -39.92
C LEU A 33 -10.69 19.40 -41.32
N ALA A 34 -9.85 20.32 -41.80
CA ALA A 34 -9.94 20.87 -43.14
C ALA A 34 -9.30 19.98 -44.23
N ASP A 35 -8.60 18.90 -43.84
CA ASP A 35 -7.92 18.01 -44.78
C ASP A 35 -8.89 17.00 -45.42
N PRO A 36 -9.15 17.05 -46.73
CA PRO A 36 -10.05 16.12 -47.40
C PRO A 36 -9.54 14.67 -47.42
N LYS A 37 -8.26 14.45 -47.09
CA LYS A 37 -7.61 13.12 -46.98
C LYS A 37 -7.31 12.73 -45.53
N LEU A 38 -7.98 13.35 -44.56
CA LEU A 38 -7.78 13.08 -43.14
C LEU A 38 -7.85 11.59 -42.79
N THR A 39 -8.80 10.85 -43.36
CA THR A 39 -8.95 9.40 -43.10
C THR A 39 -7.76 8.58 -43.61
N GLU A 40 -7.20 8.92 -44.76
CA GLU A 40 -6.00 8.24 -45.30
C GLU A 40 -4.78 8.53 -44.43
N LYS A 41 -4.62 9.78 -43.98
CA LYS A 41 -3.54 10.16 -43.06
C LYS A 41 -3.71 9.50 -41.69
N ALA A 42 -4.94 9.39 -41.20
CA ALA A 42 -5.23 8.70 -39.95
C ALA A 42 -4.89 7.20 -40.06
N LEU A 43 -5.18 6.56 -41.20
CA LEU A 43 -4.76 5.18 -41.45
C LEU A 43 -3.24 5.05 -41.47
N ALA A 44 -2.54 5.92 -42.20
CA ALA A 44 -1.08 5.91 -42.30
C ALA A 44 -0.38 6.17 -40.97
N ALA A 45 -1.01 6.96 -40.08
CA ALA A 45 -0.51 7.27 -38.73
C ALA A 45 -0.98 6.27 -37.66
N ASN A 46 -1.64 5.17 -38.06
CA ASN A 46 -2.23 4.19 -37.13
C ASN A 46 -3.19 4.83 -36.10
N ALA A 47 -3.86 5.92 -36.50
CA ALA A 47 -4.76 6.73 -35.71
C ALA A 47 -6.24 6.37 -35.92
N LEU A 48 -6.55 5.32 -36.69
CA LEU A 48 -7.91 4.80 -36.80
C LEU A 48 -8.25 3.93 -35.59
N VAL A 49 -9.34 4.27 -34.91
CA VAL A 49 -9.85 3.51 -33.77
C VAL A 49 -10.97 2.60 -34.27
N ASN A 50 -10.79 1.30 -34.12
CA ASN A 50 -11.87 0.33 -34.32
C ASN A 50 -12.75 0.32 -33.06
N PRO A 51 -14.02 0.80 -33.10
CA PRO A 51 -14.91 0.80 -31.93
C PRO A 51 -15.21 -0.60 -31.38
N ASN A 52 -14.93 -1.66 -32.15
CA ASN A 52 -15.08 -3.05 -31.71
C ASN A 52 -13.79 -3.67 -31.13
N ALA A 53 -12.62 -3.03 -31.26
CA ALA A 53 -11.38 -3.54 -30.67
C ALA A 53 -11.40 -3.55 -29.14
N ALA A 54 -12.23 -2.71 -28.52
CA ALA A 54 -12.45 -2.73 -27.06
C ALA A 54 -13.23 -3.98 -26.57
N ARG A 55 -13.77 -4.81 -27.47
CA ARG A 55 -14.43 -6.09 -27.12
C ARG A 55 -13.53 -7.31 -27.27
N GLU A 56 -12.38 -7.16 -27.90
CA GLU A 56 -11.36 -8.19 -27.85
C GLU A 56 -10.57 -7.97 -26.56
N LYS A 57 -10.79 -8.88 -25.59
CA LYS A 57 -9.84 -9.03 -24.48
C LYS A 57 -8.45 -9.08 -25.12
N PRO A 58 -7.43 -8.37 -24.60
CA PRO A 58 -6.07 -8.66 -25.02
C PRO A 58 -5.88 -10.16 -24.86
N GLU A 59 -5.46 -10.85 -25.93
CA GLU A 59 -4.88 -12.17 -25.78
C GLU A 59 -3.77 -11.98 -24.74
N GLU A 60 -3.99 -12.49 -23.53
CA GLU A 60 -2.93 -12.68 -22.55
C GLU A 60 -1.91 -13.56 -23.27
N GLU A 61 -0.82 -12.97 -23.76
CA GLU A 61 0.36 -13.72 -24.15
C GLU A 61 0.61 -14.74 -23.04
N ALA A 62 0.63 -16.02 -23.41
CA ALA A 62 0.80 -17.09 -22.44
C ALA A 62 2.09 -16.82 -21.66
N VAL A 63 1.94 -16.37 -20.41
CA VAL A 63 3.06 -16.18 -19.49
C VAL A 63 3.80 -17.51 -19.46
N PRO A 64 5.11 -17.54 -19.75
CA PRO A 64 5.89 -18.78 -19.72
C PRO A 64 5.61 -19.51 -18.40
N ASN A 65 5.33 -20.83 -18.46
CA ASN A 65 5.10 -21.58 -17.23
C ASN A 65 6.39 -21.61 -16.41
N ASP A 66 6.44 -20.72 -15.42
CA ASP A 66 7.54 -20.51 -14.49
C ASP A 66 7.40 -21.36 -13.21
N GLY A 67 6.42 -22.28 -13.21
CA GLY A 67 6.08 -23.20 -12.12
C GLY A 67 6.17 -24.67 -12.58
N PRO A 68 5.58 -25.60 -11.82
CA PRO A 68 5.63 -27.02 -12.14
C PRO A 68 5.11 -27.32 -13.55
N GLU A 69 5.73 -28.30 -14.22
CA GLU A 69 5.35 -28.70 -15.58
C GLU A 69 3.86 -29.10 -15.65
N GLY A 70 3.13 -28.56 -16.63
CA GLY A 70 1.68 -28.76 -16.75
C GLY A 70 0.80 -27.94 -15.81
N CYS A 71 1.36 -27.08 -14.96
CA CYS A 71 0.58 -26.25 -14.05
C CYS A 71 -0.03 -25.01 -14.71
N THR A 72 -1.35 -24.88 -14.66
CA THR A 72 -2.11 -23.76 -15.25
C THR A 72 -2.43 -22.65 -14.25
N HIS A 73 -1.94 -22.75 -13.03
CA HIS A 73 -2.23 -21.80 -11.97
C HIS A 73 -1.65 -20.41 -12.30
N PRO A 74 -2.40 -19.29 -12.31
CA PRO A 74 -1.83 -18.02 -12.74
C PRO A 74 -0.93 -17.43 -11.66
N ASN A 75 0.05 -16.62 -12.10
CA ASN A 75 0.78 -15.75 -11.19
C ASN A 75 -0.14 -14.62 -10.72
N MET A 76 -0.23 -14.45 -9.40
CA MET A 76 -1.18 -13.52 -8.79
C MET A 76 -0.50 -12.32 -8.12
N MET A 77 0.82 -12.37 -7.93
CA MET A 77 1.56 -11.36 -7.18
C MET A 77 1.36 -9.94 -7.71
N GLU A 78 1.35 -9.74 -9.04
CA GLU A 78 1.15 -8.41 -9.64
C GLU A 78 -0.22 -7.82 -9.29
N LYS A 79 -1.28 -8.64 -9.27
CA LYS A 79 -2.63 -8.18 -8.90
C LYS A 79 -2.72 -7.79 -7.43
N LEU A 80 -2.04 -8.53 -6.54
CA LEU A 80 -1.96 -8.20 -5.12
C LEU A 80 -1.09 -6.96 -4.86
N ALA A 81 0.06 -6.87 -5.50
CA ALA A 81 0.96 -5.73 -5.41
C ALA A 81 0.30 -4.47 -5.96
N THR A 82 -0.46 -4.56 -7.06
CA THR A 82 -1.27 -3.43 -7.57
C THR A 82 -2.28 -2.98 -6.53
N TYR A 83 -3.03 -3.92 -5.94
CA TYR A 83 -4.00 -3.58 -4.91
C TYR A 83 -3.36 -2.85 -3.71
N ILE A 84 -2.24 -3.36 -3.20
CA ILE A 84 -1.56 -2.74 -2.05
C ILE A 84 -0.86 -1.43 -2.42
N ALA A 85 -0.32 -1.31 -3.64
CA ALA A 85 0.19 -0.03 -4.13
C ALA A 85 -0.90 1.05 -4.13
N ASP A 86 -2.09 0.73 -4.65
CA ASP A 86 -3.24 1.64 -4.65
C ASP A 86 -3.66 2.01 -3.21
N GLU A 87 -3.76 1.03 -2.32
CA GLU A 87 -4.07 1.28 -0.91
C GLU A 87 -3.02 2.19 -0.26
N MET A 88 -1.73 1.95 -0.46
CA MET A 88 -0.67 2.78 0.10
C MET A 88 -0.73 4.21 -0.43
N ASN A 89 -0.81 4.38 -1.75
CA ASN A 89 -0.86 5.70 -2.39
C ASN A 89 -2.09 6.51 -1.96
N ASN A 90 -3.22 5.86 -1.73
CA ASN A 90 -4.43 6.55 -1.26
C ASN A 90 -4.37 6.86 0.25
N ASN A 91 -3.93 5.89 1.06
CA ASN A 91 -4.04 5.98 2.52
C ASN A 91 -3.04 6.95 3.14
N ILE A 92 -1.90 7.24 2.50
CA ILE A 92 -0.99 8.30 3.00
C ILE A 92 -1.62 9.69 3.02
N HIS A 93 -2.65 9.92 2.22
CA HIS A 93 -3.41 11.17 2.18
C HIS A 93 -4.64 11.15 3.09
N HIS A 94 -4.90 10.04 3.78
CA HIS A 94 -6.04 9.91 4.67
C HIS A 94 -5.90 10.84 5.89
N SER A 95 -7.00 11.45 6.33
CA SER A 95 -7.01 12.46 7.40
C SER A 95 -6.38 11.96 8.71
N SER A 96 -6.58 10.69 9.07
CA SER A 96 -5.91 10.05 10.21
C SER A 96 -4.39 10.09 10.07
N VAL A 97 -3.83 9.76 8.90
CA VAL A 97 -2.36 9.76 8.66
C VAL A 97 -1.81 11.17 8.79
N LEU A 98 -2.44 12.14 8.12
CA LEU A 98 -2.00 13.54 8.17
C LEU A 98 -2.06 14.11 9.61
N LYS A 99 -3.10 13.74 10.37
CA LYS A 99 -3.24 14.15 11.77
C LYS A 99 -2.20 13.47 12.67
N MET A 100 -1.95 12.17 12.49
CA MET A 100 -0.88 11.46 13.19
C MET A 100 0.47 12.12 12.93
N ASN A 101 0.79 12.40 11.67
CA ASN A 101 2.05 13.01 11.27
C ASN A 101 2.25 14.36 11.98
N LYS A 102 1.21 15.20 12.00
CA LYS A 102 1.25 16.48 12.73
C LYS A 102 1.46 16.31 14.23
N LEU A 103 0.82 15.32 14.86
CA LEU A 103 0.94 15.06 16.29
C LEU A 103 2.34 14.55 16.66
N LEU A 104 2.87 13.63 15.87
CA LEU A 104 4.17 12.99 16.10
C LEU A 104 5.36 13.89 15.75
N ASN A 105 5.17 14.89 14.90
CA ASN A 105 6.17 15.93 14.60
C ASN A 105 6.19 17.10 15.62
N TYR A 106 5.61 16.94 16.81
CA TYR A 106 5.71 17.93 17.88
C TYR A 106 7.11 17.94 18.50
N ASP A 107 7.86 19.02 18.31
CA ASP A 107 9.22 19.17 18.86
C ASP A 107 9.19 19.56 20.35
N VAL A 108 9.22 18.53 21.20
CA VAL A 108 9.28 18.70 22.67
C VAL A 108 10.51 19.53 23.09
N ALA A 109 11.64 19.42 22.40
CA ALA A 109 12.88 20.09 22.78
C ALA A 109 12.85 21.59 22.43
N GLU A 110 12.34 21.95 21.26
CA GLU A 110 12.06 23.34 20.89
C GLU A 110 11.04 23.98 21.83
N GLU A 111 9.94 23.30 22.10
CA GLU A 111 8.89 23.83 22.98
C GLU A 111 9.36 23.96 24.44
N THR A 112 10.26 23.08 24.88
CA THR A 112 10.94 23.22 26.18
C THR A 112 11.83 24.45 26.21
N ARG A 113 12.62 24.72 25.17
CA ARG A 113 13.44 25.95 25.06
C ARG A 113 12.57 27.20 25.11
N LYS A 114 11.50 27.26 24.30
CA LYS A 114 10.53 28.36 24.33
C LYS A 114 9.93 28.58 25.71
N LYS A 115 9.59 27.50 26.42
CA LYS A 115 9.05 27.60 27.79
C LYS A 115 10.10 28.11 28.78
N MET A 116 11.36 27.69 28.66
CA MET A 116 12.47 28.14 29.51
C MET A 116 12.80 29.63 29.30
N ASP A 117 12.57 30.16 28.09
CA ASP A 117 12.76 31.58 27.77
C ASP A 117 11.66 32.49 28.34
N LEU A 118 10.56 31.94 28.83
CA LEU A 118 9.48 32.72 29.45
C LEU A 118 9.87 33.19 30.87
N PRO A 119 9.38 34.37 31.31
CA PRO A 119 9.47 34.77 32.71
C PRO A 119 8.87 33.73 33.64
N TRP A 120 9.45 33.54 34.84
CA TRP A 120 9.08 32.46 35.78
C TRP A 120 7.58 32.38 36.07
N TYR A 121 6.88 33.52 36.17
CA TYR A 121 5.44 33.56 36.45
C TYR A 121 4.59 33.02 35.28
N ALA A 122 5.08 33.10 34.04
CA ALA A 122 4.42 32.55 32.85
C ALA A 122 4.73 31.06 32.62
N GLN A 123 5.70 30.50 33.35
CA GLN A 123 6.00 29.06 33.33
C GLN A 123 5.04 28.26 34.22
N ILE A 124 4.50 28.89 35.27
CA ILE A 124 3.62 28.28 36.27
C ILE A 124 2.24 28.00 35.66
N GLY A 125 1.66 26.83 35.94
CA GLY A 125 0.30 26.45 35.52
C GLY A 125 0.18 25.95 34.08
N ASN A 126 1.20 26.15 33.23
CA ASN A 126 1.24 25.60 31.87
C ASN A 126 1.66 24.12 31.88
N THR A 127 0.92 23.28 31.15
CA THR A 127 1.30 21.88 30.86
C THR A 127 2.74 21.82 30.34
N SER A 128 3.51 20.81 30.76
CA SER A 128 4.88 20.67 30.26
C SER A 128 4.86 20.23 28.78
N PRO A 129 5.81 20.71 27.95
CA PRO A 129 5.97 20.22 26.58
C PRO A 129 6.09 18.68 26.52
N GLN A 130 6.70 18.06 27.54
CA GLN A 130 6.79 16.61 27.68
C GLN A 130 5.40 15.97 27.80
N ALA A 131 4.53 16.53 28.64
CA ALA A 131 3.16 16.01 28.80
C ALA A 131 2.30 16.24 27.55
N ILE A 132 2.51 17.35 26.83
CA ILE A 132 1.86 17.60 25.53
C ILE A 132 2.34 16.56 24.51
N GLY A 133 3.65 16.33 24.40
CA GLY A 133 4.23 15.33 23.51
C GLY A 133 3.68 13.92 23.80
N ALA A 134 3.63 13.52 25.08
CA ALA A 134 3.05 12.24 25.48
C ALA A 134 1.57 12.11 25.08
N SER A 135 0.79 13.18 25.27
CA SER A 135 -0.63 13.23 24.89
C SER A 135 -0.81 13.15 23.36
N ASN A 136 0.08 13.77 22.60
CA ASN A 136 0.08 13.69 21.13
C ASN A 136 0.38 12.27 20.65
N VAL A 137 1.36 11.58 21.23
CA VAL A 137 1.66 10.18 20.92
C VAL A 137 0.45 9.29 21.22
N ALA A 138 -0.17 9.44 22.40
CA ALA A 138 -1.38 8.70 22.75
C ALA A 138 -2.52 8.92 21.73
N ALA A 139 -2.77 10.17 21.35
CA ALA A 139 -3.79 10.52 20.37
C ALA A 139 -3.47 9.95 18.96
N ALA A 140 -2.19 9.95 18.57
CA ALA A 140 -1.75 9.35 17.30
C ALA A 140 -1.96 7.83 17.30
N MET A 141 -1.66 7.15 18.41
CA MET A 141 -1.87 5.71 18.52
C MET A 141 -3.34 5.31 18.49
N ILE A 142 -4.23 6.09 19.11
CA ILE A 142 -5.69 5.88 18.98
C ILE A 142 -6.10 5.93 17.51
N LEU A 143 -5.70 6.99 16.80
CA LEU A 143 -6.00 7.18 15.37
C LEU A 143 -5.45 6.04 14.51
N TRP A 144 -4.26 5.52 14.85
CA TRP A 144 -3.66 4.38 14.18
C TRP A 144 -4.48 3.11 14.41
N THR A 145 -4.73 2.75 15.67
CA THR A 145 -5.45 1.52 16.05
C THR A 145 -6.89 1.46 15.53
N GLU A 146 -7.57 2.60 15.43
CA GLU A 146 -8.90 2.69 14.81
C GLU A 146 -8.91 2.30 13.33
N ARG A 147 -7.76 2.39 12.65
CA ARG A 147 -7.62 2.07 11.23
C ARG A 147 -7.05 0.69 10.97
N VAL A 148 -6.01 0.29 11.69
CA VAL A 148 -5.31 -1.00 11.48
C VAL A 148 -5.88 -2.16 12.30
N GLY A 149 -6.76 -1.89 13.26
CA GLY A 149 -7.34 -2.94 14.11
C GLY A 149 -8.14 -3.99 13.33
N GLN A 150 -8.40 -5.14 13.95
CA GLN A 150 -9.18 -6.21 13.33
C GLN A 150 -10.57 -5.73 12.90
N GLY A 151 -10.97 -6.05 11.67
CA GLY A 151 -12.24 -5.64 11.08
C GLY A 151 -12.35 -4.13 10.79
N ARG A 152 -11.24 -3.39 10.86
CA ARG A 152 -11.19 -1.96 10.50
C ARG A 152 -10.80 -1.77 9.03
N ASP A 153 -10.78 -0.51 8.60
CA ASP A 153 -10.62 -0.17 7.19
C ASP A 153 -9.27 -0.61 6.61
N TRP A 154 -8.20 -0.69 7.39
CA TRP A 154 -6.89 -1.17 6.93
C TRP A 154 -6.59 -2.61 7.35
N ASP A 155 -7.60 -3.34 7.83
CA ASP A 155 -7.53 -4.78 7.90
C ASP A 155 -7.67 -5.36 6.48
N HIS A 156 -6.54 -5.44 5.78
CA HIS A 156 -6.51 -5.92 4.40
C HIS A 156 -6.64 -7.45 4.30
N LYS A 157 -6.42 -8.18 5.39
CA LYS A 157 -6.48 -9.64 5.46
C LYS A 157 -7.81 -10.20 4.89
N PRO A 158 -9.00 -9.80 5.40
CA PRO A 158 -10.27 -10.26 4.85
C PRO A 158 -10.53 -9.73 3.44
N LYS A 159 -10.06 -8.53 3.10
CA LYS A 159 -10.27 -7.91 1.78
C LYS A 159 -9.51 -8.64 0.67
N ILE A 160 -8.27 -9.01 0.94
CA ILE A 160 -7.42 -9.79 0.04
C ILE A 160 -8.05 -11.17 -0.16
N HIS A 161 -8.48 -11.83 0.92
CA HIS A 161 -9.17 -13.11 0.79
C HIS A 161 -10.46 -13.01 -0.04
N ALA A 162 -11.29 -11.98 0.21
CA ALA A 162 -12.52 -11.78 -0.55
C ALA A 162 -12.28 -11.47 -2.03
N LYS A 163 -11.20 -10.74 -2.35
CA LYS A 163 -10.88 -10.31 -3.73
C LYS A 163 -10.18 -11.39 -4.55
N PHE A 164 -9.34 -12.21 -3.92
CA PHE A 164 -8.47 -13.17 -4.63
C PHE A 164 -8.79 -14.63 -4.30
N GLY A 165 -9.68 -14.89 -3.34
CA GLY A 165 -10.28 -16.20 -3.04
C GLY A 165 -9.36 -17.19 -2.34
N ARG A 166 -8.11 -16.83 -2.04
CA ARG A 166 -7.10 -17.72 -1.45
C ARG A 166 -6.20 -16.96 -0.48
N TYR A 167 -5.53 -17.71 0.40
CA TYR A 167 -4.55 -17.19 1.35
C TYR A 167 -3.12 -17.27 0.83
N ARG A 168 -2.86 -18.14 -0.15
CA ARG A 168 -1.55 -18.30 -0.78
C ARG A 168 -1.66 -18.03 -2.27
N HIS A 169 -0.71 -17.27 -2.79
CA HIS A 169 -0.74 -16.75 -4.15
C HIS A 169 0.54 -17.12 -4.89
N ARG A 170 0.39 -17.81 -6.02
CA ARG A 170 1.52 -18.24 -6.83
C ARG A 170 2.27 -17.05 -7.44
N GLN A 171 3.59 -17.12 -7.39
CA GLN A 171 4.50 -16.40 -8.25
C GLN A 171 5.69 -17.30 -8.59
N GLY A 172 5.82 -17.69 -9.86
CA GLY A 172 6.86 -18.65 -10.25
C GLY A 172 6.65 -20.02 -9.63
N LYS A 173 7.72 -20.53 -9.01
CA LYS A 173 7.77 -21.82 -8.33
C LYS A 173 7.23 -21.78 -6.90
N TYR A 174 6.82 -20.61 -6.40
CA TYR A 174 6.50 -20.41 -4.99
C TYR A 174 5.11 -19.82 -4.81
N ASP A 175 4.52 -20.12 -3.67
CA ASP A 175 3.32 -19.49 -3.14
C ASP A 175 3.68 -18.54 -2.00
N TYR A 176 3.18 -17.32 -2.07
CA TYR A 176 3.40 -16.27 -1.06
C TYR A 176 2.14 -16.07 -0.23
N TYR A 177 2.32 -16.00 1.09
CA TYR A 177 1.23 -15.80 2.03
C TYR A 177 0.68 -14.38 1.96
N TYR A 178 -0.64 -14.25 2.09
CA TYR A 178 -1.33 -12.99 1.85
C TYR A 178 -1.01 -11.88 2.87
N ASP A 179 -0.56 -12.24 4.08
CA ASP A 179 -0.21 -11.28 5.12
C ASP A 179 0.98 -10.39 4.74
N ILE A 180 1.87 -10.87 3.86
CA ILE A 180 3.01 -10.10 3.34
C ILE A 180 2.55 -8.74 2.81
N TRP A 181 1.48 -8.74 2.01
CA TRP A 181 0.97 -7.54 1.35
C TRP A 181 0.37 -6.56 2.36
N SER A 182 -0.39 -7.06 3.34
CA SER A 182 -0.98 -6.24 4.41
C SER A 182 0.10 -5.60 5.28
N ASN A 183 1.18 -6.32 5.57
CA ASN A 183 2.26 -5.84 6.42
C ASN A 183 3.19 -4.83 5.71
N ILE A 184 3.34 -4.95 4.38
CA ILE A 184 4.00 -3.91 3.56
C ILE A 184 3.23 -2.59 3.64
N HIS A 185 1.90 -2.64 3.50
CA HIS A 185 1.06 -1.44 3.67
C HIS A 185 1.19 -0.85 5.08
N TYR A 186 1.12 -1.70 6.12
CA TYR A 186 1.26 -1.28 7.51
C TYR A 186 2.56 -0.49 7.74
N GLY A 187 3.69 -1.03 7.28
CA GLY A 187 4.99 -0.37 7.38
C GLY A 187 5.03 0.97 6.65
N TYR A 188 4.56 1.00 5.40
CA TYR A 188 4.61 2.20 4.57
C TYR A 188 3.71 3.34 5.09
N VAL A 189 2.44 3.04 5.37
CA VAL A 189 1.46 4.05 5.83
C VAL A 189 1.77 4.49 7.26
N GLY A 190 2.31 3.60 8.10
CA GLY A 190 2.75 3.93 9.45
C GLY A 190 3.86 4.98 9.45
N MET A 191 4.86 4.82 8.58
CA MET A 191 5.93 5.81 8.40
C MET A 191 5.39 7.15 7.89
N ALA A 192 4.45 7.13 6.93
CA ALA A 192 3.78 8.36 6.48
C ALA A 192 3.02 9.06 7.61
N GLY A 193 2.46 8.28 8.53
CA GLY A 193 1.82 8.76 9.76
C GLY A 193 2.79 9.33 10.79
N GLY A 194 4.10 9.26 10.58
CA GLY A 194 5.12 9.74 11.49
C GLY A 194 5.54 8.75 12.57
N LEU A 195 5.10 7.48 12.48
CA LEU A 195 5.61 6.42 13.36
C LEU A 195 7.05 6.09 12.97
N SER A 196 7.87 5.71 13.95
CA SER A 196 9.21 5.20 13.68
C SER A 196 9.15 3.72 13.28
N GLU A 197 10.17 3.27 12.56
CA GLU A 197 10.36 1.84 12.26
C GLU A 197 10.37 0.99 13.55
N SER A 198 10.98 1.48 14.63
CA SER A 198 10.99 0.78 15.92
C SER A 198 9.59 0.61 16.54
N VAL A 199 8.71 1.61 16.36
CA VAL A 199 7.32 1.50 16.83
C VAL A 199 6.54 0.53 15.95
N LEU A 200 6.80 0.53 14.64
CA LEU A 200 6.13 -0.37 13.70
C LEU A 200 6.55 -1.83 13.88
N LEU A 201 7.82 -2.09 14.20
CA LEU A 201 8.37 -3.44 14.36
C LEU A 201 8.25 -3.99 15.79
N ASP A 202 8.43 -3.14 16.80
CA ASP A 202 8.57 -3.62 18.19
C ASP A 202 7.58 -2.95 19.16
N GLY A 203 6.78 -1.96 18.71
CA GLY A 203 6.02 -1.09 19.62
C GLY A 203 6.92 -0.24 20.54
N ALA A 204 8.24 -0.30 20.31
CA ALA A 204 9.25 0.29 21.18
C ALA A 204 9.17 1.82 21.14
N GLY A 205 8.92 2.43 22.31
CA GLY A 205 8.71 3.87 22.48
C GLY A 205 7.25 4.23 22.79
N VAL A 206 6.28 3.43 22.33
CA VAL A 206 4.86 3.58 22.73
C VAL A 206 4.66 3.04 24.15
N GLU A 207 5.27 1.89 24.47
CA GLU A 207 5.16 1.25 25.79
C GLU A 207 5.58 2.16 26.97
N GLN A 208 6.52 3.08 26.74
CA GLN A 208 7.01 4.01 27.76
C GLN A 208 6.06 5.20 28.01
N ILE A 209 5.15 5.47 27.08
CA ILE A 209 4.32 6.70 27.04
C ILE A 209 2.83 6.36 27.26
N VAL A 210 2.43 5.11 27.04
CA VAL A 210 1.05 4.65 27.15
C VAL A 210 0.69 4.31 28.60
N SER A 211 -0.35 4.96 29.12
CA SER A 211 -0.93 4.63 30.42
C SER A 211 -1.64 3.27 30.40
N ASP A 212 -1.78 2.63 31.56
CA ASP A 212 -2.48 1.34 31.69
C ASP A 212 -3.91 1.32 31.09
N GLN A 213 -4.60 2.46 31.06
CA GLN A 213 -5.95 2.53 30.49
C GLN A 213 -5.95 2.48 28.96
N LEU A 214 -4.98 3.13 28.32
CA LEU A 214 -4.80 3.08 26.87
C LEU A 214 -4.27 1.71 26.43
N ARG A 215 -3.39 1.10 27.24
CA ARG A 215 -2.94 -0.28 27.04
C ARG A 215 -4.12 -1.25 27.05
N ARG A 216 -4.99 -1.17 28.06
CA ARG A 216 -6.21 -2.00 28.14
C ARG A 216 -7.19 -1.75 26.99
N TRP A 217 -7.31 -0.51 26.52
CA TRP A 217 -8.15 -0.20 25.36
C TRP A 217 -7.58 -0.77 24.06
N GLY A 218 -6.25 -0.70 23.89
CA GLY A 218 -5.52 -1.37 22.81
C GLY A 218 -5.69 -2.89 22.86
N GLU A 219 -5.47 -3.51 24.02
CA GLU A 219 -5.70 -4.94 24.26
C GLU A 219 -7.12 -5.34 23.82
N GLN A 220 -8.16 -4.58 24.19
CA GLN A 220 -9.55 -4.85 23.78
C GLN A 220 -9.80 -4.71 22.26
N ILE A 221 -9.06 -3.88 21.53
CA ILE A 221 -9.15 -3.77 20.07
C ILE A 221 -8.49 -4.97 19.38
N PHE A 222 -7.43 -5.53 19.97
CA PHE A 222 -6.73 -6.71 19.45
C PHE A 222 -7.27 -8.05 20.00
N GLU A 223 -8.10 -8.05 21.05
CA GLU A 223 -8.69 -9.24 21.70
C GLU A 223 -10.00 -9.78 21.07
N ALA A 224 -10.31 -9.46 19.81
CA ALA A 224 -11.52 -9.97 19.17
C ALA A 224 -11.36 -11.42 18.62
N LYS A 225 -11.74 -12.37 19.48
CA LYS A 225 -12.07 -13.80 19.24
C LYS A 225 -10.92 -14.81 19.19
N GLU A 226 -10.81 -15.54 20.29
CA GLU A 226 -10.01 -16.74 20.54
C GLU A 226 -10.29 -17.93 19.59
N ASP A 227 -11.37 -17.88 18.79
CA ASP A 227 -11.89 -19.00 17.98
C ASP A 227 -11.49 -18.96 16.48
N GLN A 228 -10.50 -18.14 16.11
CA GLN A 228 -9.88 -18.20 14.77
C GLN A 228 -8.36 -18.39 14.82
N ARG A 229 -7.84 -18.93 15.94
CA ARG A 229 -6.44 -19.39 16.10
C ARG A 229 -6.15 -20.68 15.30
N LEU A 230 -6.54 -20.75 14.04
CA LEU A 230 -5.90 -21.70 13.12
C LEU A 230 -4.53 -21.13 12.77
N LYS A 231 -3.54 -21.46 13.61
CA LYS A 231 -2.10 -21.18 13.47
C LYS A 231 -1.75 -19.69 13.34
N GLY A 232 -1.82 -18.99 14.47
CA GLY A 232 -1.15 -17.70 14.65
C GLY A 232 0.31 -17.85 15.07
N PRO A 233 1.12 -16.77 15.03
CA PRO A 233 2.56 -16.81 15.22
C PRO A 233 2.96 -17.42 16.57
N HIS A 234 4.07 -18.18 16.56
CA HIS A 234 4.66 -18.76 17.75
C HIS A 234 5.70 -17.80 18.33
N ALA A 235 5.66 -17.62 19.65
CA ALA A 235 6.69 -16.87 20.36
C ALA A 235 8.08 -17.49 20.11
N THR A 236 9.06 -16.70 19.66
CA THR A 236 10.43 -17.22 19.49
C THR A 236 11.06 -17.47 20.87
N GLU A 237 11.41 -18.73 21.19
CA GLU A 237 12.02 -19.07 22.48
C GLU A 237 13.32 -18.27 22.71
N GLY A 238 13.42 -17.58 23.86
CA GLY A 238 14.60 -16.84 24.28
C GLY A 238 14.66 -15.36 23.89
N VAL A 239 13.60 -14.80 23.29
CA VAL A 239 13.50 -13.37 22.94
C VAL A 239 12.55 -12.66 23.91
N GLU A 240 13.01 -11.62 24.62
CA GLU A 240 12.17 -10.85 25.55
C GLU A 240 11.32 -9.77 24.83
N GLY A 241 10.10 -9.55 25.34
CA GLY A 241 9.18 -8.48 24.91
C GLY A 241 8.21 -8.86 23.78
N MET A 242 7.48 -7.88 23.24
CA MET A 242 6.64 -8.01 22.03
C MET A 242 7.42 -8.60 20.83
N ARG A 243 8.75 -8.53 20.89
CA ARG A 243 9.71 -9.08 19.95
C ARG A 243 9.60 -10.61 19.77
N ALA A 244 9.06 -11.32 20.77
CA ALA A 244 8.79 -12.76 20.68
C ALA A 244 7.67 -13.09 19.70
N TRP A 245 6.69 -12.19 19.51
CA TRP A 245 5.42 -12.43 18.80
C TRP A 245 5.46 -12.12 17.31
N ASP A 246 6.56 -11.56 16.82
CA ASP A 246 6.73 -11.20 15.41
C ASP A 246 7.27 -12.39 14.62
N ASP A 247 6.45 -12.93 13.73
CA ASP A 247 6.89 -13.91 12.77
C ASP A 247 7.87 -13.26 11.77
N VAL A 248 8.95 -13.94 11.40
CA VAL A 248 9.97 -13.41 10.46
C VAL A 248 9.37 -12.82 9.16
N PRO A 249 8.34 -13.42 8.53
CA PRO A 249 7.66 -12.83 7.38
C PRO A 249 7.12 -11.42 7.64
N ASP A 250 6.58 -11.17 8.83
CA ASP A 250 5.92 -9.91 9.17
C ASP A 250 6.94 -8.80 9.29
N ARG A 251 8.06 -9.04 9.99
CA ARG A 251 9.18 -8.10 10.07
C ARG A 251 9.74 -7.74 8.69
N ILE A 252 10.01 -8.74 7.85
CA ILE A 252 10.52 -8.52 6.49
C ILE A 252 9.54 -7.64 5.71
N SER A 253 8.24 -7.95 5.79
CA SER A 253 7.19 -7.22 5.08
C SER A 253 7.08 -5.76 5.55
N ILE A 254 7.08 -5.53 6.87
CA ILE A 254 7.05 -4.17 7.45
C ILE A 254 8.29 -3.39 7.01
N SER A 255 9.49 -3.99 7.08
CA SER A 255 10.73 -3.34 6.64
C SER A 255 10.73 -3.04 5.13
N ILE A 256 10.11 -3.87 4.30
CA ILE A 256 9.89 -3.55 2.87
C ILE A 256 9.02 -2.30 2.74
N GLY A 257 7.92 -2.20 3.50
CA GLY A 257 7.06 -1.02 3.55
C GLY A 257 7.81 0.25 3.99
N VAL A 258 8.61 0.15 5.06
CA VAL A 258 9.47 1.24 5.55
C VAL A 258 10.45 1.70 4.47
N LYS A 259 11.11 0.76 3.79
CA LYS A 259 12.05 1.05 2.71
C LYS A 259 11.35 1.76 1.54
N LEU A 260 10.17 1.30 1.14
CA LEU A 260 9.35 1.95 0.12
C LEU A 260 9.02 3.39 0.52
N PHE A 261 8.71 3.65 1.80
CA PHE A 261 8.42 5.01 2.25
C PHE A 261 9.62 5.94 2.12
N TYR A 262 10.81 5.49 2.49
CA TYR A 262 12.02 6.30 2.33
C TYR A 262 12.34 6.62 0.87
N GLU A 263 12.05 5.69 -0.04
CA GLU A 263 12.23 5.89 -1.48
C GLU A 263 11.11 6.74 -2.11
N ASN A 264 9.90 6.69 -1.55
CA ASN A 264 8.69 7.28 -2.11
C ASN A 264 7.81 7.95 -1.04
N PRO A 265 8.28 8.95 -0.30
CA PRO A 265 7.55 9.48 0.86
C PRO A 265 6.22 10.15 0.50
N ASN A 266 6.05 10.55 -0.77
CA ASN A 266 4.87 11.24 -1.28
C ASN A 266 3.96 10.35 -2.13
N GLY A 267 4.13 9.02 -2.08
CA GLY A 267 3.39 8.10 -2.94
C GLY A 267 4.11 7.84 -4.28
N GLY A 268 3.34 7.35 -5.25
CA GLY A 268 3.88 6.88 -6.53
C GLY A 268 4.48 5.48 -6.44
N VAL A 269 4.15 4.72 -5.39
CA VAL A 269 4.55 3.31 -5.28
C VAL A 269 3.80 2.52 -6.33
N THR A 270 4.51 1.67 -7.07
CA THR A 270 3.92 0.80 -8.10
C THR A 270 3.99 -0.66 -7.69
N ALA A 271 3.15 -1.50 -8.30
CA ALA A 271 3.19 -2.95 -8.10
C ALA A 271 4.59 -3.53 -8.32
N ARG A 272 5.28 -3.07 -9.38
CA ARG A 272 6.64 -3.50 -9.72
C ARG A 272 7.63 -3.24 -8.58
N MET A 273 7.59 -2.04 -7.98
CA MET A 273 8.50 -1.69 -6.89
C MET A 273 8.30 -2.58 -5.66
N ILE A 274 7.05 -2.96 -5.36
CA ILE A 274 6.74 -3.89 -4.27
C ILE A 274 7.25 -5.29 -4.63
N MET A 275 6.91 -5.79 -5.83
CA MET A 275 7.33 -7.11 -6.30
C MET A 275 8.86 -7.25 -6.32
N ASP A 276 9.58 -6.25 -6.81
CA ASP A 276 11.04 -6.25 -6.86
C ASP A 276 11.64 -6.43 -5.46
N LYS A 277 11.08 -5.78 -4.43
CA LYS A 277 11.54 -5.93 -3.05
C LYS A 277 11.15 -7.29 -2.45
N VAL A 278 9.95 -7.78 -2.72
CA VAL A 278 9.50 -9.10 -2.22
C VAL A 278 10.31 -10.24 -2.84
N LEU A 279 10.56 -10.17 -4.15
CA LEU A 279 11.32 -11.17 -4.91
C LEU A 279 12.84 -11.07 -4.70
N ALA A 280 13.34 -9.95 -4.17
CA ALA A 280 14.73 -9.83 -3.74
C ALA A 280 15.04 -10.63 -2.45
N VAL A 281 14.02 -10.98 -1.66
CA VAL A 281 14.16 -11.83 -0.47
C VAL A 281 14.05 -13.28 -0.90
N THR A 282 15.00 -14.12 -0.48
CA THR A 282 15.00 -15.52 -0.89
C THR A 282 13.81 -16.26 -0.26
N PRO A 283 13.18 -17.23 -0.97
CA PRO A 283 12.05 -17.99 -0.44
C PRO A 283 12.31 -18.67 0.92
N SER A 284 13.56 -19.04 1.22
CA SER A 284 13.94 -19.58 2.54
C SER A 284 13.91 -18.55 3.67
N GLU A 285 14.23 -17.29 3.39
CA GLU A 285 14.19 -16.21 4.39
C GLU A 285 12.76 -15.87 4.79
N TRP A 286 11.80 -16.08 3.88
CA TRP A 286 10.37 -15.94 4.15
C TRP A 286 9.81 -16.99 5.11
N ARG A 287 10.54 -18.04 5.51
CA ARG A 287 10.01 -19.13 6.37
C ARG A 287 8.62 -19.60 5.89
N ASP A 288 7.61 -19.58 6.75
CA ASP A 288 6.24 -19.99 6.41
C ASP A 288 5.50 -19.00 5.50
N GLY A 289 6.05 -17.79 5.31
CA GLY A 289 5.54 -16.77 4.39
C GLY A 289 5.68 -17.13 2.92
N ALA A 290 6.58 -18.06 2.56
CA ALA A 290 6.71 -18.61 1.21
C ALA A 290 6.80 -20.13 1.24
N SER A 291 6.19 -20.81 0.27
CA SER A 291 6.27 -22.28 0.13
C SER A 291 6.44 -22.67 -1.33
N VAL A 292 7.01 -23.84 -1.60
CA VAL A 292 7.03 -24.38 -2.96
C VAL A 292 5.59 -24.56 -3.43
N HIS A 293 5.30 -24.10 -4.64
CA HIS A 293 3.98 -24.19 -5.24
C HIS A 293 3.61 -25.65 -5.52
N VAL A 294 2.47 -26.09 -5.01
CA VAL A 294 1.91 -27.41 -5.28
C VAL A 294 0.74 -27.26 -6.24
N CYS A 295 0.86 -27.86 -7.42
CA CYS A 295 -0.17 -27.81 -8.46
C CYS A 295 -1.27 -28.85 -8.20
N GLU A 296 -2.00 -28.68 -7.09
CA GLU A 296 -3.21 -29.46 -6.79
C GLU A 296 -4.46 -28.81 -7.40
N LYS A 297 -5.47 -29.62 -7.75
CA LYS A 297 -6.69 -29.13 -8.42
C LYS A 297 -7.40 -28.05 -7.60
N TYR A 298 -7.77 -26.98 -8.31
CA TYR A 298 -8.48 -25.82 -7.80
C TYR A 298 -9.85 -26.07 -7.19
#